data_AF-A0A836W3J5-F1
#
_entry.id   AF-A0A836W3J5-F1
#
_cell.length_a   1.000
_cell.length_b   1.000
_cell.length_c   1.000
_cell.angle_alpha   90.00
_cell.angle_beta   90.00
_cell.angle_gamma   90.00
#
_symmetry.space_group_name_H-M   'P 1'
#
loop_
_entity.id
_entity.type
_entity.pdbx_description
1 polymer ?
#
loop_
_entity_poly.entity_id
_entity_poly.type
_entity_poly.pdbx_seq_one_letter_code
_entity_poly.pdbx_strand_id
1 'polypeptide(L)'
;MPRRKYLRVINGLDAVEKFLEEYKRRIYRYNSLIRDAGFYLKPLHIVSRQVASGQRTYYYIGRYWWRVVYAGKAGKTSRVKWIYVGREKPPELAGYPDPPSHPIAGLRFSVDGRDVIMDRRVYEKYKWVFEGYTVVEE
;
A
#
# COMPACT_ATOMS: atom_id res chain seq x y z
N MET A 1 14.98 -25.40 3.94
CA MET A 1 13.92 -24.50 3.42
C MET A 1 14.22 -24.20 1.96
N PRO A 2 13.26 -24.29 1.02
CA PRO A 2 13.53 -23.95 -0.38
C PRO A 2 13.94 -22.47 -0.50
N ARG A 3 14.95 -22.18 -1.32
CA ARG A 3 15.41 -20.82 -1.62
C ARG A 3 14.22 -20.02 -2.18
N ARG A 4 13.92 -18.85 -1.60
CA ARG A 4 12.93 -17.94 -2.18
C ARG A 4 13.43 -17.50 -3.55
N LYS A 5 12.65 -17.81 -4.59
CA LYS A 5 12.90 -17.31 -5.95
C LYS A 5 12.18 -15.99 -6.12
N TYR A 6 12.93 -14.96 -6.51
CA TYR A 6 12.37 -13.66 -6.85
C TYR A 6 12.27 -13.53 -8.36
N LEU A 7 11.33 -12.71 -8.80
CA LEU A 7 11.13 -12.34 -10.19
C LEU A 7 11.21 -10.83 -10.29
N ARG A 8 11.80 -10.34 -11.37
CA ARG A 8 11.82 -8.95 -11.76
C ARG A 8 10.91 -8.75 -12.96
N VAL A 9 9.95 -7.86 -12.80
CA VAL A 9 9.07 -7.38 -13.87
C VAL A 9 9.62 -6.04 -14.35
N ILE A 10 10.10 -6.02 -15.59
CA ILE A 10 10.74 -4.83 -16.19
C ILE A 10 9.68 -3.75 -16.39
N ASN A 11 9.92 -2.53 -15.91
CA ASN A 11 8.96 -1.43 -15.87
C ASN A 11 7.62 -1.78 -15.18
N GLY A 12 7.59 -2.82 -14.35
CA GLY A 12 6.35 -3.32 -13.75
C GLY A 12 5.61 -2.29 -12.88
N LEU A 13 6.27 -1.21 -12.47
CA LEU A 13 5.63 -0.17 -11.66
C LEU A 13 4.50 0.54 -12.43
N ASP A 14 4.64 0.72 -13.75
CA ASP A 14 3.61 1.29 -14.62
C ASP A 14 2.30 0.50 -14.56
N ALA A 15 2.40 -0.83 -14.50
CA ALA A 15 1.23 -1.70 -14.38
C ALA A 15 0.51 -1.47 -13.04
N VAL A 16 1.28 -1.45 -11.95
CA VAL A 16 0.71 -1.33 -10.60
C VAL A 16 0.07 0.04 -10.38
N GLU A 17 0.68 1.11 -10.88
CA GLU A 17 0.19 2.49 -10.71
C GLU A 17 -1.24 2.67 -11.23
N LYS A 18 -1.59 2.04 -12.36
CA LYS A 18 -2.95 2.08 -12.94
C LYS A 18 -4.00 1.57 -11.95
N PHE A 19 -3.77 0.41 -11.35
CA PHE A 19 -4.69 -0.19 -10.38
C PHE A 19 -4.65 0.52 -9.02
N LEU A 20 -3.47 0.98 -8.60
CA LEU A 20 -3.30 1.68 -7.33
C LEU A 20 -4.07 3.01 -7.33
N GLU A 21 -4.13 3.71 -8.45
CA GLU A 21 -4.86 4.97 -8.57
C GLU A 21 -6.38 4.76 -8.43
N GLU A 22 -6.93 3.71 -9.03
CA GLU A 22 -8.32 3.32 -8.79
C GLU A 22 -8.58 3.03 -7.31
N TYR A 23 -7.70 2.25 -6.68
CA TYR A 23 -7.83 1.89 -5.27
C TYR A 23 -7.79 3.13 -4.36
N LYS A 24 -6.85 4.05 -4.61
CA LYS A 24 -6.74 5.34 -3.90
C LYS A 24 -8.03 6.14 -4.00
N ARG A 25 -8.64 6.26 -5.18
CA ARG A 25 -9.92 6.99 -5.36
C ARG A 25 -11.04 6.37 -4.53
N ARG A 26 -11.15 5.04 -4.50
CA ARG A 26 -12.17 4.33 -3.70
C ARG A 26 -11.96 4.56 -2.20
N ILE A 27 -10.72 4.51 -1.73
CA ILE A 27 -10.36 4.76 -0.33
C ILE A 27 -10.56 6.22 0.06
N TYR A 28 -10.32 7.17 -0.84
CA TYR A 28 -10.62 8.58 -0.61
C TYR A 28 -12.11 8.81 -0.37
N ARG A 29 -12.98 8.26 -1.24
CA ARG A 29 -14.44 8.31 -1.06
C ARG A 29 -14.88 7.64 0.23
N TYR A 30 -14.25 6.53 0.60
CA TYR A 30 -14.53 5.89 1.88
C TYR A 30 -14.14 6.77 3.08
N ASN A 31 -12.95 7.39 3.04
CA ASN A 31 -12.47 8.28 4.10
C ASN A 31 -13.39 9.49 4.30
N SER A 32 -14.07 10.00 3.27
CA SER A 32 -15.06 11.07 3.45
C SER A 32 -16.30 10.63 4.25
N LEU A 33 -16.66 9.34 4.21
CA LEU A 33 -17.78 8.79 4.99
C LEU A 33 -17.46 8.63 6.47
N ILE A 34 -16.18 8.53 6.83
CA ILE A 34 -15.72 8.29 8.21
C ILE A 34 -14.98 9.50 8.80
N ARG A 35 -15.05 10.67 8.15
CA ARG A 35 -14.19 11.83 8.45
C ARG A 35 -14.28 12.31 9.90
N ASP A 36 -15.45 12.20 10.51
CA ASP A 36 -15.71 12.68 11.87
C ASP A 36 -15.42 11.62 12.94
N ALA A 37 -15.08 10.40 12.52
CA ALA A 37 -14.74 9.30 13.43
C ALA A 37 -13.30 9.39 13.97
N GLY A 38 -12.46 10.29 13.44
CA GLY A 38 -11.06 10.42 13.85
C GLY A 38 -10.14 9.31 13.32
N PHE A 39 -10.57 8.57 12.29
CA PHE A 39 -9.80 7.53 11.63
C PHE A 39 -9.55 7.85 10.15
N TYR A 40 -8.49 7.26 9.62
CA TYR A 40 -8.11 7.39 8.23
C TYR A 40 -7.51 6.08 7.73
N LEU A 41 -7.97 5.63 6.57
CA LEU A 41 -7.48 4.42 5.92
C LEU A 41 -6.49 4.77 4.80
N LYS A 42 -5.29 4.20 4.85
CA LYS A 42 -4.32 4.27 3.74
C LYS A 42 -4.37 2.98 2.90
N PRO A 43 -4.33 3.08 1.55
CA PRO A 43 -4.33 1.92 0.65
C PRO A 43 -2.98 1.22 0.53
N LEU A 44 -1.92 1.80 1.10
CA LEU A 44 -0.55 1.36 0.89
C LEU A 44 0.34 1.72 2.08
N HIS A 45 1.37 0.91 2.31
CA HIS A 45 2.48 1.20 3.20
C HIS A 45 3.78 1.09 2.40
N ILE A 46 4.63 2.12 2.51
CA ILE A 46 5.93 2.20 1.84
C ILE A 46 7.03 2.22 2.89
N VAL A 47 8.06 1.40 2.69
CA VAL A 47 9.25 1.37 3.54
C VAL A 47 10.48 1.45 2.64
N SER A 48 11.38 2.39 2.89
CA SER A 48 12.69 2.40 2.24
C SER A 48 13.77 1.86 3.17
N ARG A 49 14.71 1.08 2.63
CA ARG A 49 15.86 0.54 3.37
C ARG A 49 17.13 0.70 2.54
N GLN A 50 18.23 1.02 3.23
CA GLN A 50 19.56 0.94 2.63
C GLN A 50 19.94 -0.53 2.45
N VAL A 51 20.51 -0.86 1.29
CA VAL A 51 21.04 -2.16 0.88
C VAL A 51 22.43 -1.93 0.26
N ALA A 52 23.21 -2.99 0.06
CA ALA A 52 24.58 -2.86 -0.47
C ALA A 52 24.65 -2.14 -1.84
N SER A 53 23.61 -2.24 -2.65
CA SER A 53 23.49 -1.59 -3.96
C SER A 53 22.82 -0.22 -3.95
N GLY A 54 22.52 0.36 -2.78
CA GLY A 54 21.84 1.66 -2.63
C GLY A 54 20.56 1.60 -1.81
N GLN A 55 19.53 2.37 -2.18
CA GLN A 55 18.25 2.38 -1.46
C GLN A 55 17.21 1.53 -2.18
N ARG A 56 16.63 0.55 -1.46
CA ARG A 56 15.51 -0.26 -1.96
C ARG A 56 14.21 0.14 -1.27
N THR A 57 13.15 0.35 -2.05
CA THR A 57 11.83 0.74 -1.54
C THR A 57 10.84 -0.41 -1.68
N TYR A 58 10.13 -0.72 -0.61
CA TYR A 58 9.17 -1.80 -0.48
C TYR A 58 7.76 -1.24 -0.42
N TYR A 59 6.89 -1.77 -1.27
CA TYR A 59 5.48 -1.43 -1.37
C TYR A 59 4.65 -2.59 -0.83
N TYR A 60 3.71 -2.26 0.04
CA TYR A 60 2.72 -3.19 0.55
C TYR A 60 1.34 -2.58 0.31
N ILE A 61 0.61 -3.11 -0.67
CA ILE A 61 -0.73 -2.62 -0.99
C ILE A 61 -1.74 -3.35 -0.11
N GLY A 62 -2.62 -2.61 0.54
CA GLY A 62 -3.53 -3.19 1.53
C GLY A 62 -4.32 -2.13 2.29
N ARG A 63 -4.73 -2.46 3.51
CA ARG A 63 -5.47 -1.57 4.39
C ARG A 63 -4.61 -1.29 5.61
N TYR A 64 -4.36 -0.01 5.85
CA TYR A 64 -3.56 0.46 6.97
C TYR A 64 -4.32 1.56 7.68
N TRP A 65 -4.84 1.24 8.85
CA TRP A 65 -5.66 2.13 9.65
C TRP A 65 -4.81 3.04 10.53
N TRP A 66 -5.18 4.30 10.54
CA TRP A 66 -4.55 5.33 11.35
C TRP A 66 -5.61 6.09 12.13
N ARG A 67 -5.35 6.32 13.40
CA ARG A 67 -6.09 7.27 14.21
C ARG A 67 -5.44 8.64 14.07
N VAL A 68 -6.24 9.65 13.77
CA VAL A 68 -5.80 11.03 13.59
C VAL A 68 -6.26 11.82 14.82
N VAL A 69 -5.30 12.22 15.64
CA VAL A 69 -5.57 12.92 16.90
C VAL A 69 -5.06 14.36 16.80
N TYR A 70 -5.87 15.32 17.21
CA TYR A 70 -5.42 16.71 17.29
C TYR A 70 -4.28 16.86 18.31
N ALA A 71 -3.21 17.56 17.90
CA ALA A 71 -1.98 17.72 18.68
C ALA A 71 -1.67 19.19 19.00
N GLY A 72 -2.71 20.04 19.05
CA GLY A 72 -2.57 21.47 19.30
C GLY A 72 -2.27 22.28 18.04
N LYS A 73 -1.74 23.50 18.22
CA LYS A 73 -1.36 24.41 17.13
C LYS A 73 0.14 24.69 17.17
N ALA A 74 0.74 24.91 16.00
CA ALA A 74 2.00 25.62 15.86
C ALA A 74 1.71 26.95 15.12
N GLY A 75 1.71 28.05 15.87
CA GLY A 75 1.23 29.34 15.36
C GLY A 75 -0.24 29.25 14.91
N LYS A 76 -0.50 29.54 13.63
CA LYS A 76 -1.85 29.49 13.04
C LYS A 76 -2.24 28.11 12.47
N THR A 77 -1.34 27.13 12.51
CA THR A 77 -1.56 25.82 11.86
C THR A 77 -1.90 24.74 12.89
N SER A 78 -3.04 24.07 12.70
CA SER A 78 -3.41 22.88 13.48
C SER A 78 -2.45 21.72 13.18
N ARG A 79 -2.01 21.04 14.23
CA ARG A 79 -1.18 19.84 14.14
C ARG A 79 -2.03 18.61 14.44
N VAL A 80 -1.72 17.52 13.75
CA VAL A 80 -2.31 16.21 14.03
C VAL A 80 -1.21 15.18 14.24
N LYS A 81 -1.46 14.25 15.16
CA LYS A 81 -0.66 13.05 15.37
C LYS A 81 -1.36 11.87 14.70
N TRP A 82 -0.60 11.16 13.88
CA TRP A 82 -1.05 9.94 13.22
C TRP A 82 -0.56 8.74 14.03
N ILE A 83 -1.49 7.90 14.49
CA ILE A 83 -1.20 6.71 15.30
C ILE A 83 -1.63 5.50 14.47
N TYR A 84 -0.70 4.59 14.17
CA TYR A 84 -1.03 3.38 13.43
C TYR A 84 -1.83 2.41 14.32
N VAL A 85 -2.94 1.90 13.80
CA VAL A 85 -3.91 1.08 14.55
C VAL A 85 -3.85 -0.38 14.11
N GLY A 86 -3.45 -0.64 12.87
CA GLY A 86 -3.36 -2.00 12.33
C GLY A 86 -3.94 -2.11 10.93
N ARG A 87 -4.24 -3.35 10.54
CA ARG A 87 -4.80 -3.67 9.21
C ARG A 87 -6.30 -3.95 9.24
N GLU A 88 -6.81 -4.36 10.40
CA GLU A 88 -8.23 -4.63 10.61
C GLU A 88 -9.01 -3.35 10.89
N LYS A 89 -10.29 -3.35 10.51
CA LYS A 89 -11.20 -2.23 10.77
C LYS A 89 -11.30 -2.00 12.29
N PRO A 90 -11.03 -0.77 12.77
CA PRO A 90 -11.17 -0.44 14.18
C PRO A 90 -12.59 -0.75 14.70
N PRO A 91 -12.74 -1.36 15.89
CA PRO A 91 -14.05 -1.63 16.49
C PRO A 91 -14.92 -0.37 16.64
N GLU A 92 -14.31 0.80 16.87
CA GLU A 92 -14.98 2.09 16.96
C GLU A 92 -15.69 2.50 15.66
N LEU A 93 -15.35 1.87 14.54
CA LEU A 93 -15.99 2.06 13.25
C LEU A 93 -17.08 1.01 12.94
N ALA A 94 -17.52 0.22 13.92
CA ALA A 94 -18.53 -0.83 13.70
C ALA A 94 -19.82 -0.31 13.05
N GLY A 95 -20.27 0.91 13.39
CA GLY A 95 -21.45 1.54 12.79
C GLY A 95 -21.23 2.17 11.39
N TYR A 96 -20.00 2.19 10.88
CA TYR A 96 -19.66 2.72 9.57
C TYR A 96 -19.62 1.61 8.52
N PRO A 97 -19.75 1.93 7.22
CA PRO A 97 -19.59 0.94 6.16
C PRO A 97 -18.21 0.27 6.19
N ASP A 98 -18.12 -0.90 5.59
CA ASP A 98 -16.83 -1.57 5.41
C ASP A 98 -15.99 -0.89 4.33
N PRO A 99 -14.66 -0.88 4.49
CA PRO A 99 -13.78 -0.30 3.49
C PRO A 99 -13.86 -1.09 2.18
N PRO A 100 -13.71 -0.43 1.02
CA PRO A 100 -13.77 -1.09 -0.28
C PRO A 100 -12.69 -2.16 -0.40
N SER A 101 -13.03 -3.33 -0.96
CA SER A 101 -12.05 -4.34 -1.37
C SER A 101 -11.39 -3.95 -2.69
N HIS A 102 -10.18 -4.45 -2.95
CA HIS A 102 -9.50 -4.21 -4.22
C HIS A 102 -8.72 -5.45 -4.68
N PRO A 103 -8.74 -5.81 -5.97
CA PRO A 103 -8.08 -7.01 -6.48
C PRO A 103 -6.57 -7.09 -6.19
N ILE A 104 -5.88 -5.94 -6.14
CA ILE A 104 -4.44 -5.86 -5.85
C ILE A 104 -4.13 -5.82 -4.34
N ALA A 105 -5.14 -5.85 -3.45
CA ALA A 105 -4.89 -5.84 -2.02
C ALA A 105 -4.10 -7.08 -1.60
N GLY A 106 -2.95 -6.87 -0.96
CA GLY A 106 -1.99 -7.92 -0.62
C GLY A 106 -0.85 -8.08 -1.62
N LEU A 107 -0.85 -7.32 -2.73
CA LEU A 107 0.32 -7.23 -3.61
C LEU A 107 1.45 -6.54 -2.86
N ARG A 108 2.61 -7.21 -2.81
CA ARG A 108 3.82 -6.73 -2.12
C ARG A 108 5.05 -6.94 -2.99
N PHE A 109 5.87 -5.91 -3.09
CA PHE A 109 7.05 -5.91 -3.95
C PHE A 109 8.07 -4.89 -3.50
N SER A 110 9.30 -4.99 -3.98
CA SER A 110 10.27 -3.91 -3.94
C SER A 110 10.44 -3.28 -5.32
N VAL A 111 10.89 -2.04 -5.35
CA VAL A 111 11.17 -1.30 -6.58
C VAL A 111 12.66 -1.04 -6.70
N ASP A 112 13.17 -1.21 -7.92
CA ASP A 112 14.50 -0.81 -8.38
C ASP A 112 14.33 -0.02 -9.69
N GLY A 113 14.50 1.30 -9.65
CA GLY A 113 14.09 2.18 -10.76
C GLY A 113 12.58 2.11 -11.02
N ARG A 114 12.18 1.61 -12.19
CA ARG A 114 10.76 1.31 -12.56
C ARG A 114 10.44 -0.19 -12.50
N ASP A 115 11.44 -1.01 -12.22
CA ASP A 115 11.27 -2.46 -12.15
C ASP A 115 10.66 -2.86 -10.82
N VAL A 116 9.82 -3.89 -10.89
CA VAL A 116 9.15 -4.45 -9.73
C VAL A 116 9.74 -5.82 -9.44
N ILE A 117 10.28 -6.00 -8.24
CA ILE A 117 10.90 -7.25 -7.79
C ILE A 117 10.03 -7.86 -6.70
N MET A 118 9.59 -9.11 -6.88
CA MET A 118 8.73 -9.80 -5.91
C MET A 118 8.98 -11.30 -5.82
N ASP A 119 8.57 -11.90 -4.71
CA ASP A 119 8.62 -13.36 -4.53
C ASP A 119 7.73 -14.04 -5.58
N ARG A 120 8.21 -15.15 -6.17
CA ARG A 120 7.49 -15.89 -7.21
C ARG A 120 6.06 -16.25 -6.81
N ARG A 121 5.77 -16.59 -5.55
CA ARG A 121 4.40 -16.90 -5.10
C ARG A 121 3.49 -15.69 -5.15
N VAL A 122 4.04 -14.50 -4.86
CA VAL A 122 3.28 -13.24 -4.99
C VAL A 122 3.03 -12.97 -6.46
N TYR A 123 4.05 -13.11 -7.31
CA TYR A 123 3.90 -12.95 -8.76
C TYR A 123 2.82 -13.87 -9.32
N GLU A 124 2.85 -15.17 -9.06
CA GLU A 124 1.86 -16.11 -9.59
C GLU A 124 0.41 -15.72 -9.22
N LYS A 125 0.20 -15.20 -8.00
CA LYS A 125 -1.11 -14.73 -7.54
C LYS A 125 -1.58 -13.47 -8.29
N TYR A 126 -0.66 -12.58 -8.67
CA TYR A 126 -0.98 -11.28 -9.26
C TYR A 126 -0.47 -11.11 -10.69
N LYS A 127 -0.11 -12.20 -11.39
CA LYS A 127 0.49 -12.16 -12.73
C LYS A 127 -0.38 -11.42 -13.74
N TRP A 128 -1.70 -11.47 -13.56
CA TRP A 128 -2.69 -10.75 -14.35
C TRP A 128 -2.50 -9.22 -14.33
N VAL A 129 -1.89 -8.67 -13.28
CA VAL A 129 -1.52 -7.24 -13.21
C VAL A 129 -0.44 -6.90 -14.23
N PHE A 130 0.44 -7.85 -14.54
CA PHE A 130 1.66 -7.67 -15.33
C PHE A 130 1.55 -8.28 -16.73
N GLU A 131 0.33 -8.52 -17.24
CA GLU A 131 0.13 -8.99 -18.60
C GLU A 131 0.77 -8.04 -19.62
N GLY A 132 1.56 -8.58 -20.53
CA GLY A 132 2.31 -7.81 -21.52
C GLY A 132 3.64 -7.22 -21.04
N TYR A 133 4.04 -7.44 -19.78
CA TYR A 133 5.34 -7.01 -19.27
C TYR A 133 6.38 -8.13 -19.33
N THR A 134 7.64 -7.77 -19.58
CA THR A 134 8.76 -8.71 -19.56
C THR A 134 9.10 -9.12 -18.12
N VAL A 135 9.27 -10.42 -17.89
CA VAL A 135 9.59 -10.98 -16.57
C VAL A 135 10.86 -11.83 -16.65
N VAL A 136 11.80 -11.58 -15.74
CA VAL A 136 13.07 -12.31 -15.63
C VAL A 136 13.26 -12.84 -14.21
N GLU A 137 14.07 -13.89 -14.05
CA GLU A 137 14.51 -14.34 -12.73
C GLU A 137 15.51 -13.34 -12.13
N GLU A 138 15.38 -13.07 -10.83
CA GLU A 138 16.29 -12.21 -10.04
C GLU A 138 17.35 -13.05 -9.31
#